data_AF-A0A918RF32-F1
#
_entry.id   AF-A0A918RF32-F1
#
_cell.length_a   1.000
_cell.length_b   1.000
_cell.length_c   1.000
_cell.angle_alpha   90.00
_cell.angle_beta   90.00
_cell.angle_gamma   90.00
#
_symmetry.space_group_name_H-M   'P 1'
#
loop_
_entity.id
_entity.type
_entity.pdbx_description
1 polymer ?
#
loop_
_entity_poly.entity_id
_entity_poly.type
_entity_poly.pdbx_seq_one_letter_code
_entity_poly.pdbx_strand_id
1 'polypeptide(L)'
;MKLTEINKVTDKTEFNSYADFETHPTAELKCINCENKISVNFSNLKKHQLSDFTNLTELDAKKMTEFIKEKLSEIPNSFLDYYCPSCGIPTRVLYESWAGGKHGEFGFGLKNIISGTE
;
A
#
# COMPACT_ATOMS: atom_id res chain seq x y z
N MET A 1 -11.90 10.09 -6.66
CA MET A 1 -10.81 9.41 -5.92
C MET A 1 -10.72 9.98 -4.52
N LYS A 2 -10.26 9.17 -3.56
CA LYS A 2 -10.11 9.56 -2.16
C LYS A 2 -8.76 9.11 -1.61
N LEU A 3 -8.03 10.03 -0.98
CA LEU A 3 -6.81 9.77 -0.22
C LEU A 3 -7.18 9.50 1.24
N THR A 4 -6.66 8.43 1.81
CA THR A 4 -6.89 8.06 3.22
C THR A 4 -5.56 7.67 3.87
N GLU A 5 -5.32 8.17 5.08
CA GLU A 5 -4.17 7.77 5.89
C GLU A 5 -4.28 6.30 6.28
N ILE A 6 -3.16 5.57 6.29
CA ILE A 6 -3.18 4.12 6.46
C ILE A 6 -3.76 3.66 7.81
N ASN A 7 -3.53 4.42 8.87
CA ASN A 7 -4.00 4.11 10.24
C ASN A 7 -5.53 4.14 10.38
N LYS A 8 -6.24 4.68 9.38
CA LYS A 8 -7.71 4.66 9.34
C LYS A 8 -8.27 3.37 8.75
N VAL A 9 -7.41 2.53 8.16
CA VAL A 9 -7.84 1.32 7.44
C VAL A 9 -7.14 0.03 7.90
N THR A 10 -6.08 0.12 8.71
CA THR A 10 -5.41 -1.03 9.33
C THR A 10 -4.70 -0.63 10.62
N ASP A 11 -4.57 -1.59 11.53
CA ASP A 11 -3.81 -1.44 12.79
C ASP A 11 -2.31 -1.75 12.62
N LYS A 12 -1.93 -2.51 11.57
CA LYS A 12 -0.53 -2.82 11.25
C LYS A 12 -0.07 -1.92 10.09
N THR A 13 0.80 -0.98 10.40
CA THR A 13 1.29 0.03 9.44
C THR A 13 2.77 -0.08 9.12
N GLU A 14 3.55 -0.74 9.97
CA GLU A 14 5.01 -0.84 9.85
C GLU A 14 5.42 -2.31 9.85
N PHE A 15 6.37 -2.65 8.98
CA PHE A 15 6.93 -3.99 8.82
C PHE A 15 8.44 -3.94 8.98
N ASN A 16 9.03 -4.84 9.76
CA ASN A 16 10.46 -4.85 10.07
C ASN A 16 11.07 -6.26 9.93
N SER A 17 12.18 -6.37 9.20
CA SER A 17 12.83 -7.65 8.88
C SER A 17 13.40 -8.40 10.08
N TYR A 18 13.46 -7.81 11.26
CA TYR A 18 13.92 -8.48 12.48
C TYR A 18 12.73 -8.95 13.33
N ALA A 19 11.77 -8.06 13.61
CA ALA A 19 10.61 -8.40 14.44
C ALA A 19 9.55 -9.25 13.72
N ASP A 20 9.38 -9.03 12.41
CA ASP A 20 8.28 -9.62 11.63
C ASP A 20 8.73 -10.82 10.79
N PHE A 21 10.01 -11.18 10.84
CA PHE A 21 10.57 -12.29 10.06
C PHE A 21 10.00 -13.64 10.49
N GLU A 22 9.91 -13.90 11.79
CA GLU A 22 9.41 -15.17 12.34
C GLU A 22 7.88 -15.20 12.42
N THR A 23 7.26 -14.05 12.69
CA THR A 23 5.82 -13.97 12.98
C THR A 23 4.97 -13.79 11.73
N HIS A 24 5.58 -13.43 10.60
CA HIS A 24 4.93 -13.19 9.31
C HIS A 24 3.58 -12.46 9.43
N PRO A 25 3.53 -11.32 10.14
CA PRO A 25 2.27 -10.64 10.40
C PRO A 25 1.69 -10.12 9.09
N THR A 26 0.37 -9.98 9.08
CA THR A 26 -0.37 -9.35 7.99
C THR A 26 -0.98 -8.03 8.45
N ALA A 27 -1.08 -7.09 7.52
CA ALA A 27 -1.93 -5.91 7.63
C ALA A 27 -3.25 -6.20 6.92
N GLU A 28 -4.34 -6.12 7.67
CA GLU A 28 -5.70 -6.28 7.14
C GLU A 28 -6.23 -4.91 6.72
N LEU A 29 -6.12 -4.60 5.43
CA LEU A 29 -6.53 -3.33 4.85
C LEU A 29 -8.04 -3.33 4.60
N LYS A 30 -8.77 -2.49 5.33
CA LYS A 30 -10.21 -2.26 5.13
C LYS A 30 -10.46 -1.39 3.90
N CYS A 31 -11.26 -1.88 2.95
CA CYS A 31 -11.75 -1.08 1.83
C CYS A 31 -12.64 0.05 2.35
N ILE A 32 -12.36 1.29 1.94
CA ILE A 32 -13.13 2.46 2.39
C ILE A 32 -14.54 2.56 1.79
N ASN A 33 -14.85 1.76 0.76
CA ASN A 33 -16.15 1.78 0.09
C ASN A 33 -17.08 0.68 0.59
N CYS A 34 -16.60 -0.57 0.60
CA CYS A 34 -17.43 -1.74 0.90
C CYS A 34 -17.02 -2.47 2.20
N GLU A 35 -16.05 -1.93 2.94
CA GLU A 35 -15.55 -2.50 4.20
C GLU A 35 -14.86 -3.87 4.11
N ASN A 36 -14.84 -4.51 2.93
CA ASN A 36 -14.12 -5.76 2.71
C ASN A 36 -12.63 -5.60 3.02
N LYS A 37 -12.02 -6.65 3.59
CA LYS A 37 -10.61 -6.63 3.99
C LYS A 37 -9.73 -7.35 2.98
N ILE A 38 -8.52 -6.84 2.79
CA ILE A 38 -7.46 -7.51 2.04
C ILE A 38 -6.22 -7.60 2.91
N SER A 39 -5.64 -8.79 2.94
CA SER A 39 -4.44 -9.08 3.68
C SER A 39 -3.20 -8.74 2.86
N VAL A 40 -2.27 -7.98 3.45
CA VAL A 40 -0.95 -7.69 2.89
C VAL A 40 0.11 -8.10 3.90
N ASN A 41 1.11 -8.87 3.46
CA ASN A 41 2.21 -9.29 4.33
C ASN A 41 3.56 -8.74 3.85
N PHE A 42 4.57 -8.96 4.68
CA PHE A 42 5.96 -8.55 4.41
C PHE A 42 6.45 -9.01 3.03
N SER A 43 6.17 -10.26 2.65
CA SER A 43 6.61 -10.85 1.39
C SER A 43 5.98 -10.17 0.17
N ASN A 44 4.71 -9.74 0.26
CA ASN A 44 4.06 -8.97 -0.79
C ASN A 44 4.78 -7.62 -0.98
N LEU A 45 5.03 -6.89 0.10
CA LEU A 45 5.70 -5.59 0.05
C LEU A 45 7.13 -5.71 -0.49
N LYS A 46 7.88 -6.71 -0.02
CA LYS A 46 9.24 -6.98 -0.51
C LYS A 46 9.28 -7.30 -2.00
N LYS A 47 8.34 -8.11 -2.49
CA LYS A 47 8.29 -8.51 -3.90
C LYS A 47 8.10 -7.31 -4.83
N HIS A 48 7.33 -6.31 -4.40
CA HIS A 48 6.93 -5.17 -5.22
C HIS A 48 7.68 -3.86 -4.92
N GLN A 49 8.62 -3.86 -3.97
CA GLN A 49 9.29 -2.64 -3.50
C GLN A 49 10.07 -1.85 -4.59
N LEU A 50 10.48 -2.50 -5.69
CA LEU A 50 11.15 -1.85 -6.84
C LEU A 50 10.34 -2.01 -8.13
N SER A 51 9.08 -2.42 -8.02
CA SER A 51 8.26 -2.76 -9.17
C SER A 51 7.38 -1.59 -9.56
N ASP A 52 7.45 -1.19 -10.82
CA ASP A 52 6.51 -0.26 -11.43
C ASP A 52 5.27 -0.96 -12.02
N PHE A 53 5.13 -2.27 -11.78
CA PHE A 53 4.02 -3.06 -12.31
C PHE A 53 2.71 -2.70 -11.61
N THR A 54 1.69 -2.41 -12.41
CA THR A 54 0.33 -2.12 -11.93
C THR A 54 -0.63 -3.23 -12.35
N ASN A 55 -1.52 -3.64 -11.44
CA ASN A 55 -2.66 -4.52 -11.71
C ASN A 55 -3.88 -3.75 -12.23
N LEU A 56 -3.80 -2.43 -12.33
CA LEU A 56 -4.89 -1.58 -12.80
C LEU A 56 -4.86 -1.46 -14.33
N THR A 57 -6.00 -1.12 -14.92
CA THR A 57 -6.04 -0.68 -16.31
C THR A 57 -5.21 0.58 -16.49
N GLU A 58 -4.69 0.81 -17.71
CA GLU A 58 -3.90 2.00 -18.02
C GLU A 58 -4.62 3.30 -17.64
N LEU A 59 -5.92 3.37 -17.91
CA LEU A 59 -6.74 4.53 -17.60
C LEU A 59 -6.81 4.79 -16.09
N ASP A 60 -7.05 3.76 -15.27
CA ASP A 60 -7.16 3.90 -13.82
C ASP A 60 -5.80 4.19 -13.18
N ALA A 61 -4.75 3.51 -13.63
CA ALA A 61 -3.38 3.75 -13.20
C ALA A 61 -2.95 5.21 -13.49
N LYS A 62 -3.29 5.73 -14.67
CA LYS A 62 -3.03 7.12 -15.05
C LYS A 62 -3.76 8.10 -14.14
N LYS A 63 -5.08 7.94 -13.96
CA LYS A 63 -5.88 8.80 -13.08
C LYS A 63 -5.34 8.79 -11.64
N MET A 64 -4.94 7.63 -11.12
CA MET A 64 -4.35 7.52 -9.79
C MET A 64 -3.04 8.26 -9.69
N THR A 65 -2.19 8.12 -10.70
CA THR A 65 -0.86 8.75 -10.72
C THR A 65 -0.99 10.28 -10.78
N GLU A 66 -1.91 10.80 -11.59
CA GLU A 66 -2.22 12.23 -11.65
C GLU A 66 -2.76 12.75 -10.32
N PHE A 67 -3.72 12.04 -9.72
CA PHE A 67 -4.27 12.40 -8.41
C PHE A 67 -3.22 12.39 -7.30
N ILE A 68 -2.33 11.38 -7.27
CA ILE A 68 -1.24 11.29 -6.30
C ILE A 68 -0.29 12.48 -6.43
N LYS A 69 0.12 12.82 -7.65
CA LYS A 69 1.01 13.97 -7.92
C LYS A 69 0.38 15.32 -7.55
N GLU A 70 -0.94 15.44 -7.66
CA GLU A 70 -1.66 16.65 -7.26
C GLU A 70 -1.80 16.77 -5.74
N LYS A 71 -2.03 15.65 -5.03
CA LYS A 71 -2.37 15.67 -3.60
C LYS A 71 -1.20 15.47 -2.65
N LEU A 72 -0.12 14.83 -3.08
CA LEU A 72 1.03 14.53 -2.23
C LEU A 72 2.26 15.30 -2.70
N SER A 73 2.86 16.06 -1.78
CA SER A 73 4.15 16.71 -2.01
C SER A 73 5.32 15.72 -1.97
N GLU A 74 5.17 14.65 -1.20
CA GLU A 74 6.14 13.56 -1.08
C GLU A 74 5.41 12.24 -1.36
N ILE A 75 5.88 11.55 -2.40
CA ILE A 75 5.29 10.28 -2.84
C ILE A 75 6.17 9.16 -2.30
N PRO A 76 5.63 8.22 -1.49
CA PRO A 76 6.38 7.07 -1.04
C PRO A 76 6.99 6.29 -2.21
N ASN A 77 8.15 5.71 -1.98
CA ASN A 77 8.97 5.15 -3.05
C ASN A 77 8.42 3.85 -3.68
N SER A 78 7.36 3.26 -3.10
CA SER A 78 6.79 1.98 -3.52
C SER A 78 5.25 1.99 -3.48
N PHE A 79 4.62 1.11 -4.27
CA PHE A 79 3.17 0.91 -4.21
C PHE A 79 2.74 -0.54 -4.45
N LEU A 80 1.55 -0.87 -3.94
CA LEU A 80 0.76 -2.02 -4.34
C LEU A 80 -0.57 -1.53 -4.86
N ASP A 81 -1.09 -2.10 -5.93
CA ASP A 81 -2.44 -1.80 -6.37
C ASP A 81 -3.23 -3.04 -6.80
N TYR A 82 -4.54 -2.91 -6.73
CA TYR A 82 -5.51 -3.96 -7.00
C TYR A 82 -6.89 -3.35 -7.19
N TYR A 83 -7.78 -4.09 -7.84
CA TYR A 83 -9.21 -3.84 -7.74
C TYR A 83 -9.76 -4.52 -6.49
N CYS A 84 -10.53 -3.80 -5.68
CA CYS A 84 -11.18 -4.40 -4.52
C CYS A 84 -12.02 -5.60 -4.99
N PRO A 85 -11.81 -6.82 -4.48
CA PRO A 85 -12.48 -8.01 -5.01
C PRO A 85 -14.00 -7.99 -4.77
N SER A 86 -14.48 -7.20 -3.81
CA SER A 86 -15.90 -7.10 -3.49
C SER A 86 -16.65 -6.01 -4.27
N CYS A 87 -16.05 -4.84 -4.51
CA CYS A 87 -16.73 -3.71 -5.16
C CYS A 87 -16.07 -3.25 -6.46
N GLY A 88 -14.97 -3.87 -6.88
CA GLY A 88 -14.28 -3.54 -8.12
C GLY A 88 -13.59 -2.18 -8.14
N ILE A 89 -13.53 -1.45 -7.02
CA ILE A 89 -12.90 -0.13 -7.00
C ILE A 89 -11.37 -0.25 -7.09
N PRO A 90 -10.72 0.49 -8.01
CA PRO A 90 -9.26 0.53 -8.08
C PRO A 90 -8.71 1.12 -6.79
N THR A 91 -7.75 0.44 -6.20
CA THR A 91 -7.15 0.80 -4.92
C THR A 91 -5.62 0.70 -5.03
N ARG A 92 -4.91 1.70 -4.51
CA ARG A 92 -3.45 1.75 -4.46
C ARG A 92 -2.99 2.09 -3.05
N VAL A 93 -2.14 1.25 -2.49
CA VAL A 93 -1.46 1.42 -1.21
C VAL A 93 -0.07 1.97 -1.52
N LEU A 94 0.26 3.12 -0.95
CA LEU A 94 1.59 3.72 -1.02
C LEU A 94 2.36 3.38 0.26
N TYR A 95 3.59 2.91 0.09
CA TYR A 95 4.45 2.54 1.20
C TYR A 95 5.90 2.93 0.94
N GLU A 96 6.62 3.15 2.03
CA GLU A 96 8.04 3.47 2.00
C GLU A 96 8.85 2.21 2.28
N SER A 97 9.69 1.81 1.33
CA SER A 97 10.73 0.80 1.55
C SER A 97 11.97 1.49 2.13
N TRP A 98 12.52 0.96 3.22
CA TRP A 98 13.70 1.52 3.86
C TRP A 98 14.69 0.44 4.27
N ALA A 99 15.97 0.82 4.33
CA ALA A 99 17.05 0.01 4.87
C ALA A 99 17.97 0.92 5.71
N GLY A 100 18.43 0.44 6.87
CA GLY A 100 19.36 1.25 7.70
C GLY A 100 19.23 1.11 9.21
N GLY A 101 18.87 -0.07 9.74
CA GLY A 101 18.90 -0.29 11.18
C GLY A 101 20.30 -0.65 11.73
N LYS A 102 20.39 -0.80 13.07
CA LYS A 102 21.64 -1.08 13.80
C LYS A 102 22.35 -2.36 13.35
N HIS A 103 21.59 -3.32 12.85
CA HIS A 103 22.07 -4.62 12.37
C HIS A 103 21.81 -4.81 10.87
N GLY A 104 21.60 -3.73 10.11
CA GLY A 104 21.30 -3.81 8.68
C GLY A 104 19.85 -4.21 8.39
N GLU A 105 18.92 -3.92 9.31
CA GLU A 105 17.50 -4.16 9.12
C GLU A 105 16.94 -3.35 7.95
N PHE A 106 15.91 -3.90 7.34
CA PHE A 106 15.08 -3.24 6.34
C PHE A 106 13.61 -3.44 6.68
N GLY A 107 12.74 -2.63 6.08
CA GLY A 107 11.33 -2.66 6.40
C GLY A 107 10.47 -1.87 5.45
N PHE A 108 9.18 -1.86 5.77
CA PHE A 108 8.16 -1.20 4.97
C PHE A 108 7.21 -0.44 5.87
N GLY A 109 7.08 0.86 5.64
CA GLY A 109 6.09 1.70 6.30
C GLY A 109 4.96 2.01 5.35
N LEU A 110 3.79 1.41 5.56
CA LEU A 110 2.58 1.80 4.85
C LEU A 110 2.24 3.25 5.21
N LYS A 111 1.89 4.08 4.22
CA LYS A 111 1.63 5.51 4.45
C LYS A 111 0.19 5.89 4.15
N ASN A 112 -0.25 5.64 2.93
CA ASN A 112 -1.54 6.09 2.43
C ASN A 112 -2.22 5.02 1.57
N ILE A 113 -3.54 5.08 1.50
CA ILE A 113 -4.34 4.35 0.53
C ILE A 113 -5.14 5.34 -0.33
N ILE A 114 -5.11 5.14 -1.63
CA ILE A 114 -5.90 5.87 -2.62
C ILE A 114 -6.92 4.90 -3.18
N SER A 115 -8.18 5.27 -3.16
CA SER A 115 -9.23 4.49 -3.82
C SER A 115 -9.96 5.33 -4.85
N GLY A 116 -10.45 4.67 -5.90
CA GLY A 116 -11.47 5.19 -6.77
C GLY A 116 -12.73 5.60 -6.00
N THR A 117 -13.60 6.33 -6.68
CA THR A 117 -14.96 6.64 -6.24
C THR A 117 -15.89 6.13 -7.33
N GLU A 118 -16.99 5.50 -6.93
CA GLU A 118 -18.09 5.17 -7.84
C GLU A 118 -18.67 6.44 -8.50
#